data_AF-A0ABD3TRG5-F1
#
_entry.id   AF-A0ABD3TRG5-F1
#
_cell.length_a   1.000
_cell.length_b   1.000
_cell.length_c   1.000
_cell.angle_alpha   90.00
_cell.angle_beta   90.00
_cell.angle_gamma   90.00
#
_symmetry.space_group_name_H-M   'P 1'
#
loop_
_entity.id
_entity.type
_entity.pdbx_description
1 polymer ?
#
loop_
_entity_poly.entity_id
_entity_poly.type
_entity_poly.pdbx_seq_one_letter_code
_entity_poly.pdbx_strand_id
1 'polypeptide(L)'
;MNEQGRGVVVKARPAPSVAVVVFLLKGNKVLLGRGSSSIARDSFALLSGHLEFGESFEECAAREVEETGLDINQIEFLTVTNNIILKQNEKSLRNVKDGIWYDWNDLPRPLFGPLETMVQTGFNPFPS
;
A
#
# COMPACT_ATOMS: atom_id res chain seq x y z
N MET A 1 -28.15 -12.51 -43.44
CA MET A 1 -28.12 -11.24 -42.70
C MET A 1 -27.79 -11.58 -41.26
N ASN A 2 -26.60 -11.24 -40.80
CA ASN A 2 -26.11 -11.51 -39.46
C ASN A 2 -25.66 -10.17 -38.87
N GLU A 3 -26.52 -9.63 -38.00
CA GLU A 3 -26.28 -8.40 -37.24
C GLU A 3 -25.24 -8.68 -36.16
N GLN A 4 -23.97 -8.47 -36.50
CA GLN A 4 -22.90 -8.37 -35.50
C GLN A 4 -23.06 -7.02 -34.80
N GLY A 5 -23.80 -7.03 -33.69
CA GLY A 5 -23.92 -5.91 -32.77
C GLY A 5 -22.54 -5.48 -32.29
N ARG A 6 -22.06 -4.33 -32.78
CA ARG A 6 -20.86 -3.67 -32.25
C ARG A 6 -21.18 -3.17 -30.84
N GLY A 7 -20.81 -3.96 -29.82
CA GLY A 7 -20.86 -3.51 -28.44
C GLY A 7 -19.96 -2.29 -28.26
N VAL A 8 -20.53 -1.18 -27.81
CA VAL A 8 -19.77 -0.01 -27.38
C VAL A 8 -19.15 -0.34 -26.03
N VAL A 9 -17.82 -0.48 -25.97
CA VAL A 9 -17.09 -0.61 -24.71
C VAL A 9 -17.10 0.76 -24.03
N VAL A 10 -17.99 0.95 -23.05
CA VAL A 10 -17.98 2.15 -22.21
C VAL A 10 -16.88 1.98 -21.16
N LYS A 11 -15.85 2.84 -21.23
CA LYS A 11 -14.80 2.86 -20.21
C LYS A 11 -15.40 3.36 -18.90
N ALA A 12 -15.33 2.55 -17.84
CA ALA A 12 -15.81 2.93 -16.52
C ALA A 12 -15.12 4.20 -16.02
N ARG A 13 -15.86 5.05 -15.29
CA ARG A 13 -15.29 6.25 -14.67
C ARG A 13 -14.33 5.84 -13.54
N PRO A 14 -13.27 6.61 -13.28
CA PRO A 14 -12.46 6.44 -12.08
C PRO A 14 -13.32 6.44 -10.82
N ALA A 15 -13.15 5.42 -9.98
CA ALA A 15 -13.78 5.33 -8.67
C ALA A 15 -12.70 5.23 -7.59
N PRO A 16 -12.99 5.64 -6.35
CA PRO A 16 -12.09 5.38 -5.22
C PRO A 16 -11.81 3.88 -5.09
N SER A 17 -10.56 3.54 -4.79
CA SER A 17 -10.13 2.18 -4.41
C SER A 17 -9.71 2.17 -2.95
N VAL A 18 -9.94 1.04 -2.27
CA VAL A 18 -9.45 0.82 -0.90
C VAL A 18 -8.15 0.04 -0.96
N ALA A 19 -7.12 0.55 -0.29
CA ALA A 19 -5.87 -0.16 -0.07
C ALA A 19 -5.61 -0.29 1.43
N VAL A 20 -5.16 -1.46 1.85
CA VAL A 20 -4.66 -1.70 3.20
C VAL A 20 -3.14 -1.52 3.16
N VAL A 21 -2.61 -0.79 4.14
CA VAL A 21 -1.19 -0.48 4.27
C VAL A 21 -0.73 -0.97 5.64
N VAL A 22 0.36 -1.73 5.67
CA VAL A 22 0.80 -2.45 6.88
C VAL A 22 2.09 -1.84 7.42
N PHE A 23 2.01 -1.37 8.67
CA PHE A 23 3.20 -1.06 9.47
C PHE A 23 3.68 -2.32 10.18
N LEU A 24 4.65 -3.01 9.59
CA LEU A 24 5.35 -4.10 10.28
C LEU A 24 6.39 -3.52 11.24
N LEU A 25 6.21 -3.74 12.54
CA LEU A 25 7.02 -3.13 13.59
C LEU A 25 7.90 -4.17 14.29
N LYS A 26 9.17 -3.80 14.56
CA LYS A 26 10.11 -4.60 15.35
C LYS A 26 11.04 -3.68 16.15
N GLY A 27 10.81 -3.59 17.46
CA GLY A 27 11.51 -2.59 18.29
C GLY A 27 11.09 -1.18 17.90
N ASN A 28 12.03 -0.30 17.55
CA ASN A 28 11.74 1.03 16.97
C ASN A 28 11.75 1.03 15.43
N LYS A 29 11.81 -0.14 14.80
CA LYS A 29 12.01 -0.28 13.35
C LYS A 29 10.73 -0.61 12.63
N VAL A 30 10.68 -0.18 11.37
CA VAL A 30 9.60 -0.49 10.43
C VAL A 30 10.17 -1.15 9.17
N LEU A 31 9.45 -2.13 8.61
CA LEU A 31 9.81 -2.73 7.33
C LEU A 31 9.35 -1.84 6.18
N LEU A 32 10.29 -1.41 5.35
CA LEU A 32 10.01 -0.68 4.11
C LEU A 32 10.71 -1.37 2.96
N GLY A 33 10.26 -1.12 1.75
CA GLY A 33 11.14 -1.33 0.61
C GLY A 33 10.78 -0.49 -0.59
N ARG A 34 11.57 -0.71 -1.64
CA ARG A 34 11.59 0.18 -2.78
C ARG A 34 10.44 -0.18 -3.71
N GLY A 35 9.60 0.80 -4.02
CA GLY A 35 8.49 0.63 -4.94
C GLY A 35 9.00 0.18 -6.31
N SER A 36 8.56 -1.00 -6.75
CA SER A 36 8.82 -1.50 -8.11
C SER A 36 7.77 -1.02 -9.12
N SER A 37 6.65 -0.49 -8.63
CA SER A 37 5.60 0.12 -9.44
C SER A 37 6.03 1.50 -9.93
N SER A 38 5.43 1.97 -11.02
CA SER A 38 5.72 3.30 -11.55
C SER A 38 5.31 4.44 -10.61
N ILE A 39 4.26 4.25 -9.79
CA ILE A 39 3.75 5.25 -8.82
C ILE A 39 4.73 5.50 -7.68
N ALA A 40 5.40 4.45 -7.20
CA ALA A 40 6.36 4.52 -6.11
C ALA A 40 7.79 4.30 -6.58
N ARG A 41 8.05 4.42 -7.90
CA ARG A 41 9.37 4.21 -8.48
C ARG A 41 10.38 5.12 -7.78
N ASP A 42 11.45 4.52 -7.30
CA ASP A 42 12.54 5.18 -6.57
C ASP A 42 12.16 5.76 -5.20
N SER A 43 10.99 5.42 -4.66
CA SER A 43 10.57 5.76 -3.30
C SER A 43 10.43 4.53 -2.40
N PHE A 44 10.56 4.75 -1.10
CA PHE A 44 10.35 3.73 -0.08
C PHE A 44 8.90 3.74 0.40
N ALA A 45 8.27 2.57 0.40
CA ALA A 45 6.89 2.38 0.79
C ALA A 45 6.75 1.22 1.78
N LEU A 46 5.64 1.22 2.50
CA LEU A 46 5.18 0.11 3.32
C LEU A 46 4.66 -1.02 2.43
N LEU A 47 4.46 -2.19 3.03
CA LEU A 47 3.65 -3.24 2.42
C LEU A 47 2.21 -2.72 2.28
N SER A 48 1.61 -2.99 1.13
CA SER A 48 0.26 -2.54 0.85
C SER A 48 -0.32 -3.27 -0.34
N GLY A 49 -1.63 -3.45 -0.34
CA GLY A 49 -2.34 -3.93 -1.51
C GLY A 49 -3.80 -3.51 -1.49
N HIS A 50 -4.52 -3.89 -2.55
CA HIS A 50 -5.95 -3.61 -2.65
C HIS A 50 -6.71 -4.57 -1.75
N LEU A 51 -7.71 -4.02 -1.08
CA LEU A 51 -8.69 -4.82 -0.35
C LEU A 51 -9.53 -5.60 -1.38
N GLU A 52 -9.55 -6.92 -1.26
CA GLU A 52 -10.37 -7.76 -2.12
C GLU A 52 -11.80 -7.88 -1.59
N PHE A 53 -12.74 -8.23 -2.49
CA PHE A 53 -14.15 -8.34 -2.10
C PHE A 53 -14.34 -9.47 -1.10
N GLY A 54 -14.89 -9.13 0.07
CA GLY A 54 -15.16 -10.09 1.15
C GLY A 54 -14.04 -10.20 2.19
N GLU A 55 -12.91 -9.52 2.01
CA GLU A 55 -11.85 -9.45 3.02
C GLU A 55 -12.15 -8.42 4.12
N SER A 56 -11.77 -8.76 5.34
CA SER A 56 -11.48 -7.81 6.43
C SER A 56 -10.14 -7.08 6.19
N PHE A 57 -9.86 -6.03 6.97
CA PHE A 57 -8.58 -5.34 6.88
C PHE A 57 -7.43 -6.24 7.33
N GLU A 58 -7.68 -7.08 8.33
CA GLU A 58 -6.74 -8.03 8.90
C GLU A 58 -6.39 -9.15 7.91
N GLU A 59 -7.39 -9.71 7.21
CA GLU A 59 -7.15 -10.73 6.17
C GLU A 59 -6.32 -10.16 5.01
N CYS A 60 -6.65 -8.95 4.54
CA CYS A 60 -5.86 -8.29 3.51
C CYS A 60 -4.43 -7.98 3.98
N ALA A 61 -4.27 -7.47 5.20
CA ALA A 61 -2.95 -7.21 5.78
C ALA A 61 -2.11 -8.47 5.93
N ALA A 62 -2.69 -9.57 6.42
CA ALA A 62 -2.02 -10.86 6.55
C ALA A 62 -1.53 -11.38 5.18
N ARG A 63 -2.42 -11.37 4.16
CA ARG A 63 -2.08 -11.80 2.80
C ARG A 63 -0.92 -11.00 2.20
N GLU A 64 -0.93 -9.68 2.32
CA GLU A 64 0.16 -8.84 1.80
C GLU A 64 1.50 -9.09 2.52
N VAL A 65 1.46 -9.51 3.78
CA VAL A 65 2.66 -9.83 4.57
C VAL A 65 3.18 -11.23 4.26
N GLU A 66 2.31 -12.23 4.10
CA GLU A 66 2.67 -13.60 3.74
C GLU A 66 3.50 -13.65 2.45
N GLU A 67 3.22 -12.76 1.48
CA GLU A 67 3.99 -12.64 0.23
C GLU A 67 5.49 -12.29 0.44
N THR A 68 5.86 -11.80 1.62
CA THR A 68 7.26 -11.51 2.00
C THR A 68 7.96 -12.68 2.70
N GLY A 69 7.24 -13.77 2.98
CA GLY A 69 7.74 -14.90 3.77
C GLY A 69 7.82 -14.63 5.28
N LEU A 70 7.19 -13.56 5.75
CA LEU A 70 7.03 -13.25 7.17
C LEU A 70 5.65 -13.72 7.66
N ASP A 71 5.59 -14.09 8.93
CA ASP A 71 4.36 -14.44 9.63
C ASP A 71 4.09 -13.41 10.73
N ILE A 72 2.83 -13.05 10.93
CA ILE A 72 2.38 -12.04 11.90
C ILE A 72 1.19 -12.51 12.71
N ASN A 73 1.18 -12.14 13.98
CA ASN A 73 0.26 -12.71 14.97
C ASN A 73 -0.72 -11.67 15.53
N GLN A 74 -0.39 -10.39 15.38
CA GLN A 74 -1.13 -9.28 15.97
C GLN A 74 -1.28 -8.18 14.92
N ILE A 75 -2.52 -7.95 14.50
CA ILE A 75 -2.89 -6.90 13.57
C ILE A 75 -3.82 -5.95 14.33
N GLU A 76 -3.47 -4.66 14.32
CA GLU A 76 -4.25 -3.61 14.95
C GLU A 76 -4.55 -2.52 13.93
N PHE A 77 -5.80 -2.07 13.91
CA PHE A 77 -6.19 -0.92 13.10
C PHE A 77 -5.59 0.37 13.67
N LEU A 78 -4.93 1.16 12.82
CA LEU A 78 -4.33 2.44 13.22
C LEU A 78 -5.19 3.64 12.78
N THR A 79 -5.38 3.81 11.47
CA THR A 79 -6.03 4.99 10.90
C THR A 79 -6.46 4.76 9.46
N VAL A 80 -7.21 5.71 8.91
CA VAL A 80 -7.56 5.78 7.48
C VAL A 80 -7.15 7.15 6.92
N THR A 81 -6.55 7.15 5.73
CA THR A 81 -6.14 8.37 5.03
C THR A 81 -6.77 8.43 3.65
N ASN A 82 -7.20 9.62 3.21
CA ASN A 82 -7.67 9.84 1.85
C ASN A 82 -6.53 10.36 0.96
N ASN A 83 -6.09 9.55 -0.01
CA ASN A 83 -4.96 9.87 -0.88
C ASN A 83 -5.43 10.12 -2.32
N ILE A 84 -5.37 11.37 -2.77
CA ILE A 84 -5.78 11.77 -4.13
C ILE A 84 -4.56 11.66 -5.07
N ILE A 85 -4.48 10.57 -5.83
CA ILE A 85 -3.40 10.33 -6.80
C ILE A 85 -3.89 10.65 -8.21
N LEU A 86 -3.44 11.78 -8.77
CA LEU A 86 -3.95 12.31 -10.04
C LEU A 86 -3.29 11.70 -11.31
N LYS A 87 -2.25 10.88 -11.17
CA LYS A 87 -1.58 10.21 -12.30
C LYS A 87 -2.01 8.74 -12.39
N GLN A 88 -2.84 8.43 -13.39
CA GLN A 88 -3.68 7.23 -13.43
C GLN A 88 -3.11 6.05 -14.26
N ASN A 89 -1.94 6.19 -14.89
CA ASN A 89 -1.44 5.21 -15.86
C ASN A 89 -0.45 4.19 -15.29
N GLU A 90 -0.40 4.06 -13.99
CA GLU A 90 0.75 3.44 -13.34
C GLU A 90 0.26 2.32 -12.43
N LYS A 91 0.80 1.10 -12.65
CA LYS A 91 0.37 -0.12 -11.96
C LYS A 91 0.33 0.15 -10.46
N SER A 92 -0.70 -0.38 -9.80
CA SER A 92 -0.85 -0.37 -8.35
C SER A 92 0.47 -0.73 -7.67
N LEU A 93 0.74 -0.16 -6.48
CA LEU A 93 1.85 -0.56 -5.62
C LEU A 93 1.83 -2.08 -5.55
N ARG A 94 2.77 -2.74 -6.22
CA ARG A 94 2.96 -4.18 -6.11
C ARG A 94 4.18 -4.38 -5.25
N ASN A 95 3.96 -5.27 -4.30
CA ASN A 95 4.74 -5.61 -3.13
C ASN A 95 6.24 -5.35 -3.17
N VAL A 96 6.69 -4.83 -2.03
CA VAL A 96 8.08 -4.85 -1.60
C VAL A 96 8.46 -6.31 -1.40
N LYS A 97 9.12 -6.92 -2.38
CA LYS A 97 9.65 -8.29 -2.24
C LYS A 97 10.95 -8.33 -1.44
N ASP A 98 11.67 -7.20 -1.37
CA ASP A 98 12.97 -7.08 -0.71
C ASP A 98 12.90 -6.01 0.40
N GLY A 99 12.12 -6.29 1.45
CA GLY A 99 11.95 -5.39 2.58
C GLY A 99 13.22 -5.25 3.43
N ILE A 100 13.55 -4.03 3.84
CA ILE A 100 14.64 -3.71 4.76
C ILE A 100 14.05 -3.03 5.99
N TRP A 101 14.56 -3.38 7.18
CA TRP A 101 14.18 -2.76 8.44
C TRP A 101 14.90 -1.42 8.61
N TYR A 102 14.14 -0.34 8.77
CA TYR A 102 14.66 1.01 9.03
C TYR A 102 14.26 1.48 10.41
N ASP A 103 15.13 2.25 11.05
CA ASP A 103 14.81 2.95 12.30
C ASP A 103 13.75 4.02 12.01
N TRP A 104 12.71 4.12 12.85
CA TRP A 104 11.66 5.13 12.66
C TRP A 104 12.17 6.56 12.72
N ASN A 105 13.26 6.80 13.46
CA ASN A 105 13.88 8.11 13.56
C ASN A 105 14.93 8.38 12.46
N ASP A 106 15.23 7.38 11.63
CA ASP A 106 16.21 7.45 10.53
C ASP A 106 15.66 6.72 9.29
N LEU A 107 14.51 7.21 8.81
CA LEU A 107 13.83 6.66 7.64
C LEU A 107 14.56 7.01 6.34
N PRO A 108 14.60 6.07 5.37
CA PRO A 108 15.24 6.30 4.09
C PRO A 108 14.45 7.32 3.25
N ARG A 109 15.10 7.92 2.26
CA ARG A 109 14.48 8.91 1.37
C ARG A 109 14.70 8.55 -0.11
N PRO A 110 13.76 8.94 -1.00
CA PRO A 110 12.48 9.57 -0.69
C PRO A 110 11.44 8.56 -0.19
N LEU A 111 10.52 8.98 0.68
CA LEU A 111 9.36 8.17 1.08
C LEU A 111 8.25 8.33 0.04
N PHE A 112 7.39 7.31 -0.09
CA PHE A 112 6.19 7.42 -0.92
C PHE A 112 5.26 8.50 -0.35
N GLY A 113 4.72 9.38 -1.21
CA GLY A 113 4.07 10.64 -0.81
C GLY A 113 3.04 10.55 0.33
N PRO A 114 2.08 9.61 0.31
CA PRO A 114 1.18 9.35 1.44
C PRO A 114 1.89 9.06 2.76
N LEU A 115 2.89 8.18 2.75
CA LEU A 115 3.70 7.84 3.93
C LEU A 115 4.52 9.05 4.40
N GLU A 116 5.11 9.80 3.48
CA GLU A 116 5.84 11.02 3.80
C GLU A 116 4.95 12.03 4.51
N THR A 117 3.71 12.21 4.01
CA THR A 117 2.72 13.12 4.59
C THR A 117 2.37 12.70 6.01
N MET A 118 2.10 11.41 6.25
CA MET A 118 1.82 10.88 7.59
C MET A 118 2.97 11.20 8.57
N VAL A 119 4.21 10.90 8.19
CA VAL A 119 5.40 11.18 9.02
C VAL A 119 5.52 12.69 9.31
N GLN A 120 5.34 13.55 8.31
CA GLN A 120 5.42 15.01 8.48
C GLN A 120 4.31 15.58 9.38
N THR A 121 3.13 14.94 9.41
CA THR A 121 2.03 15.34 10.31
C THR A 121 2.17 14.82 11.74
N GLY A 122 3.25 14.12 12.06
CA GLY A 122 3.53 13.62 13.41
C GLY A 122 2.84 12.30 13.74
N PHE A 123 2.37 11.55 12.73
CA PHE A 123 1.85 10.20 12.94
C PHE A 123 2.95 9.28 13.50
N ASN A 124 2.58 8.43 14.46
CA ASN A 124 3.47 7.44 15.06
C ASN A 124 2.75 6.08 15.13
N PRO A 125 3.26 5.03 14.44
CA PRO A 125 2.62 3.72 14.41
C PRO A 125 2.92 2.87 15.65
N PHE A 126 3.89 3.26 16.49
CA PHE A 126 4.27 2.46 17.64
C PHE A 126 3.24 2.57 18.77
N PRO A 127 2.97 1.47 19.50
CA PRO A 127 2.08 1.49 20.66
C PRO A 127 2.52 2.56 21.66
N SER A 128 1.53 3.18 22.31
CA SER A 128 1.71 4.18 23.37
C SER A 128 2.19 3.57 24.68
#